data_AF-A0A392MKC9-F1
#
_entry.id   AF-A0A392MKC9-F1
#
_cell.length_a   1.000
_cell.length_b   1.000
_cell.length_c   1.000
_cell.angle_alpha   90.00
_cell.angle_beta   90.00
_cell.angle_gamma   90.00
#
_symmetry.space_group_name_H-M   'P 1'
#
loop_
_entity.id
_entity.type
_entity.pdbx_description
1 polymer ?
#
loop_
_entity_poly.entity_id
_entity_poly.type
_entity_poly.pdbx_seq_one_letter_code
_entity_poly.pdbx_strand_id
1 'polypeptide(L)'
;MGDVKAVFIGHDHTNDFCGKLDEIWFCYGGGIGYHGYGKAGWPRRARIIQAELQKGKKSWTNVQRIMTWKRLDDEKLSKIDEQILWDRLLSR
;
A
#
# COMPACT_ATOMS: atom_id res chain seq x y z
N MET A 1 15.36 7.14 -14.05
CA MET A 1 14.81 6.36 -12.91
C MET A 1 14.54 7.34 -11.78
N GLY A 2 13.33 7.39 -11.24
CA GLY A 2 12.95 8.36 -10.21
C GLY A 2 11.44 8.65 -10.11
N ASP A 3 10.67 8.32 -11.16
CA ASP A 3 9.22 8.59 -11.20
C ASP A 3 8.38 7.52 -10.48
N VAL A 4 8.95 6.32 -10.30
CA VAL A 4 8.29 5.23 -9.57
C VAL A 4 8.61 5.37 -8.08
N LYS A 5 7.57 5.48 -7.25
CA LYS A 5 7.70 5.54 -5.79
C LYS A 5 7.37 4.22 -5.11
N ALA A 6 6.42 3.48 -5.67
CA ALA A 6 5.98 2.21 -5.13
C ALA A 6 5.44 1.30 -6.24
N VAL A 7 5.60 -0.01 -6.04
CA VAL A 7 5.05 -1.10 -6.84
C VAL A 7 4.19 -1.97 -5.94
N PHE A 8 2.98 -2.27 -6.40
CA PHE A 8 2.01 -3.09 -5.66
C PHE A 8 1.86 -4.45 -6.33
N ILE A 9 2.06 -5.51 -5.55
CA ILE A 9 2.28 -6.86 -6.06
C ILE A 9 1.16 -7.78 -5.56
N GLY A 10 0.62 -8.59 -6.48
CA GLY A 10 -0.36 -9.65 -6.19
C GLY A 10 0.26 -11.04 -6.26
N HIS A 11 -0.57 -12.04 -6.57
CA HIS A 11 -0.20 -13.46 -6.74
C HIS A 11 0.19 -14.22 -5.46
N ASP A 12 0.97 -13.62 -4.56
CA ASP A 12 1.31 -14.23 -3.27
C ASP A 12 0.22 -13.96 -2.23
N HIS A 13 -0.55 -15.00 -1.89
CA HIS A 13 -1.69 -14.84 -0.98
C HIS A 13 -1.26 -14.67 0.48
N THR A 14 -0.07 -15.13 0.84
CA THR A 14 0.43 -15.21 2.22
C THR A 14 1.51 -14.18 2.56
N ASN A 15 1.87 -13.34 1.59
CA ASN A 15 2.81 -12.25 1.75
C ASN A 15 2.09 -10.91 1.69
N ASP A 16 2.25 -10.12 2.74
CA ASP A 16 1.74 -8.75 2.82
C ASP A 16 2.83 -7.77 3.29
N PHE A 17 4.10 -8.14 3.05
CA PHE A 17 5.26 -7.32 3.33
C PHE A 17 5.29 -6.09 2.43
N CYS A 18 5.83 -4.99 2.96
CA CYS A 18 6.04 -3.74 2.24
C CYS A 18 7.39 -3.19 2.69
N GLY A 19 8.34 -3.18 1.76
CA GLY A 19 9.73 -2.82 2.04
C GLY A 19 10.31 -1.95 0.94
N LYS A 20 11.39 -1.25 1.28
CA LYS A 20 12.07 -0.32 0.39
C LYS A 20 13.36 -0.94 -0.12
N LEU A 21 13.53 -0.98 -1.44
CA LEU A 21 14.75 -1.42 -2.13
C LEU A 21 15.08 -0.40 -3.22
N ASP A 22 16.32 0.09 -3.24
CA ASP A 22 16.80 1.09 -4.20
C ASP A 22 15.83 2.27 -4.41
N GLU A 23 15.38 2.86 -3.29
CA GLU A 23 14.44 3.99 -3.25
C GLU A 23 13.00 3.71 -3.71
N ILE A 24 12.67 2.47 -4.10
CA ILE A 24 11.34 2.05 -4.51
C ILE A 24 10.70 1.16 -3.44
N TRP A 25 9.44 1.41 -3.13
CA TRP A 25 8.65 0.54 -2.26
C TRP A 25 8.09 -0.66 -3.04
N PHE A 26 8.25 -1.86 -2.50
CA PHE A 26 7.68 -3.10 -3.02
C PHE A 26 6.69 -3.64 -2.00
N CYS A 27 5.40 -3.59 -2.31
CA CYS A 27 4.34 -3.84 -1.34
C CYS A 27 3.37 -4.90 -1.84
N TYR A 28 3.41 -6.07 -1.20
CA TYR A 28 2.49 -7.16 -1.48
C TYR A 28 1.12 -6.88 -0.87
N GLY A 29 0.06 -7.20 -1.61
CA GLY A 29 -1.32 -6.96 -1.20
C GLY A 29 -1.84 -7.93 -0.15
N GLY A 30 -1.26 -9.13 -0.07
CA GLY A 30 -1.86 -10.28 0.61
C GLY A 30 -3.06 -10.84 -0.14
N GLY A 31 -3.76 -11.78 0.50
CA GLY A 31 -4.97 -12.40 -0.06
C GLY A 31 -6.26 -11.73 0.41
N ILE A 32 -7.01 -11.13 -0.53
CA ILE A 32 -8.36 -10.57 -0.30
C ILE A 32 -9.47 -11.61 -0.49
N GLY A 33 -9.27 -12.57 -1.40
CA GLY A 33 -10.26 -13.60 -1.72
C GLY A 33 -10.18 -14.82 -0.81
N TYR A 34 -11.31 -15.50 -0.64
CA TYR A 34 -11.40 -16.77 0.09
C TYR A 34 -11.02 -18.00 -0.75
N HIS A 35 -10.91 -17.83 -2.07
CA HIS A 35 -10.44 -18.87 -2.98
C HIS A 35 -8.91 -18.88 -3.10
N GLY A 36 -8.34 -20.04 -3.40
CA GLY A 36 -6.90 -20.24 -3.47
C GLY A 36 -6.26 -20.49 -2.10
N TYR A 37 -4.93 -20.47 -2.05
CA TYR A 37 -4.18 -20.82 -0.84
C TYR A 37 -4.21 -19.69 0.21
N GLY A 38 -3.86 -20.04 1.45
CA GLY A 38 -3.89 -19.16 2.61
C GLY A 38 -3.24 -19.81 3.83
N LYS A 39 -3.38 -19.17 4.99
CA LYS A 39 -2.81 -19.65 6.25
C LYS A 39 -3.90 -19.67 7.32
N ALA A 40 -4.06 -20.79 8.00
CA ALA A 40 -5.00 -20.90 9.12
C ALA A 40 -4.65 -19.92 10.25
N GLY A 41 -5.66 -19.29 10.84
CA GLY A 41 -5.46 -18.27 11.88
C GLY A 41 -4.88 -16.94 11.37
N TRP A 42 -4.86 -16.71 10.05
CA TRP A 42 -4.33 -15.49 9.45
C TRP A 42 -5.44 -14.82 8.62
N PRO A 43 -6.05 -13.72 9.11
CA PRO A 43 -7.20 -13.09 8.47
C PRO A 43 -6.96 -12.70 7.01
N ARG A 44 -7.97 -12.73 6.14
CA ARG A 44 -7.84 -12.13 4.79
C ARG A 44 -7.58 -10.63 4.94
N ARG A 45 -7.04 -10.00 3.90
CA ARG A 45 -6.74 -8.56 3.96
C ARG A 45 -6.75 -7.88 2.61
N ALA A 46 -7.06 -6.59 2.64
CA ALA A 46 -6.87 -5.70 1.52
C ALA A 46 -5.81 -4.65 1.87
N ARG A 47 -4.82 -4.48 1.00
CA ARG A 47 -3.94 -3.32 1.05
C ARG A 47 -4.65 -2.12 0.43
N ILE A 48 -4.79 -1.06 1.20
CA ILE A 48 -5.34 0.20 0.75
C ILE A 48 -4.18 1.12 0.36
N ILE A 49 -4.37 1.87 -0.71
CA ILE A 49 -3.40 2.80 -1.26
C ILE A 49 -4.10 4.16 -1.35
N GLN A 50 -3.60 5.13 -0.59
CA GLN A 50 -4.09 6.51 -0.64
C GLN A 50 -3.05 7.38 -1.32
N ALA A 51 -3.40 7.91 -2.48
CA ALA A 51 -2.59 8.87 -3.21
C ALA A 51 -3.25 10.26 -3.12
N GLU A 52 -2.54 11.21 -2.54
CA GLU A 52 -2.98 12.58 -2.39
C GLU A 52 -2.28 13.45 -3.44
N LEU A 53 -3.07 14.18 -4.23
CA LEU A 53 -2.58 15.10 -5.24
C LEU A 53 -2.53 16.52 -4.69
N GLN A 54 -1.54 17.29 -5.09
CA GLN A 54 -1.51 18.71 -4.77
C GLN A 54 -2.60 19.46 -5.57
N LYS A 55 -3.37 20.31 -4.89
CA LYS A 55 -4.35 21.19 -5.54
C LYS A 55 -3.64 22.39 -6.20
N GLY A 56 -3.76 22.52 -7.51
CA GLY A 56 -3.33 23.71 -8.26
C GLY A 56 -4.46 24.73 -8.43
N LYS A 57 -4.14 25.85 -9.12
CA LYS A 57 -5.11 26.95 -9.37
C LYS A 57 -6.29 26.55 -10.27
N LYS A 58 -6.06 25.63 -11.22
CA LYS A 58 -7.07 25.20 -12.22
C LYS A 58 -7.25 23.68 -12.28
N SER A 59 -6.31 22.91 -11.76
CA SER A 59 -6.32 21.44 -11.78
C SER A 59 -5.49 20.85 -10.64
N TRP A 60 -5.66 19.56 -10.37
CA TRP A 60 -4.71 18.78 -9.58
C TRP A 60 -3.37 18.68 -10.30
N THR A 61 -2.27 18.63 -9.55
CA THR A 61 -0.91 18.55 -10.09
C THR A 61 -0.22 17.27 -9.59
N ASN A 62 1.02 17.38 -9.10
CA ASN A 62 1.85 16.23 -8.73
C ASN A 62 1.31 15.51 -7.49
N VAL A 63 1.71 14.25 -7.35
CA VAL A 63 1.50 13.47 -6.13
C VAL A 63 2.22 14.15 -4.96
N GLN A 64 1.45 14.54 -3.95
CA GLN A 64 1.94 15.14 -2.72
C GLN A 64 2.35 14.08 -1.71
N ARG A 65 1.54 13.03 -1.56
CA ARG A 65 1.76 11.97 -0.58
C ARG A 65 1.17 10.65 -1.06
N ILE A 66 1.85 9.54 -0.75
CA ILE A 66 1.35 8.18 -0.92
C ILE A 66 1.43 7.49 0.43
N MET A 67 0.30 6.99 0.91
CA MET A 67 0.21 6.17 2.11
C MET A 67 -0.38 4.80 1.79
N THR A 68 -0.05 3.82 2.60
CA THR A 68 -0.66 2.50 2.54
C THR A 68 -0.94 1.97 3.93
N TRP A 69 -1.96 1.14 4.05
CA TRP A 69 -2.24 0.34 5.24
C TRP A 69 -2.96 -0.93 4.79
N LYS A 70 -3.17 -1.86 5.71
CA LYS A 70 -3.98 -3.06 5.47
C LYS A 70 -5.27 -2.99 6.26
N ARG A 71 -6.35 -3.49 5.68
CA ARG A 71 -7.61 -3.80 6.37
C ARG A 71 -7.72 -5.31 6.48
N LEU A 72 -7.78 -5.81 7.70
CA LEU A 72 -8.02 -7.22 7.95
C LEU A 72 -9.50 -7.56 7.78
N ASP A 73 -9.79 -8.76 7.35
CA ASP A 73 -11.12 -9.37 7.42
C ASP A 73 -11.26 -10.09 8.76
N ASP A 74 -11.29 -9.28 9.81
CA ASP A 74 -11.63 -9.67 11.18
C ASP A 74 -12.91 -8.93 11.60
N GLU A 75 -13.40 -9.19 12.82
CA GLU A 75 -14.66 -8.61 13.31
C GLU A 75 -14.70 -7.08 13.29
N LYS A 76 -13.54 -6.41 13.29
CA LYS A 76 -13.40 -4.95 13.42
C LYS A 76 -12.93 -4.26 12.15
N LEU A 77 -12.67 -5.04 11.09
CA LEU A 77 -11.96 -4.60 9.91
C LEU A 77 -10.68 -3.84 10.26
N SER A 78 -9.86 -4.42 11.14
CA SER A 78 -8.73 -3.76 11.77
C SER A 78 -7.80 -3.11 10.75
N LYS A 79 -7.42 -1.86 11.01
CA LYS A 79 -6.40 -1.14 10.26
C LYS A 79 -5.04 -1.45 10.87
N ILE A 80 -4.12 -2.01 10.09
CA ILE A 80 -2.77 -2.34 10.55
C ILE A 80 -1.71 -1.81 9.56
N ASP A 81 -0.48 -1.69 10.07
CA ASP A 81 0.74 -1.40 9.31
C ASP A 81 0.59 -0.21 8.35
N GLU A 82 0.15 0.94 8.90
CA GLU A 82 0.15 2.19 8.17
C GLU A 82 1.58 2.65 7.89
N GLN A 83 1.86 3.01 6.64
CA GLN A 83 3.17 3.44 6.17
C GLN A 83 3.04 4.59 5.17
N ILE A 84 3.96 5.56 5.25
CA ILE A 84 4.12 6.61 4.25
C ILE A 84 5.16 6.13 3.23
N LEU A 85 4.73 5.93 1.99
CA LEU A 85 5.60 5.46 0.90
C LEU A 85 6.28 6.64 0.19
N TRP A 86 5.59 7.78 0.11
CA TRP A 86 6.12 8.99 -0.49
C TRP A 86 5.52 10.20 0.22
N ASP A 87 6.36 11.19 0.51
CA ASP A 87 5.92 12.49 0.96
C ASP A 87 6.87 13.54 0.38
N ARG A 88 6.32 14.46 -0.40
CA ARG A 88 7.09 15.51 -1.04
C ARG A 88 7.83 16.41 -0.06
N LEU A 89 7.31 16.60 1.15
CA LEU A 89 7.95 17.44 2.18
C LEU A 89 9.13 16.73 2.85
N LEU A 90 9.09 15.40 2.92
CA LEU A 90 10.14 14.57 3.54
C LEU A 90 11.21 14.11 2.55
N SER A 91 10.95 14.20 1.25
CA SER A 91 11.81 13.68 0.18
C SER A 91 12.66 14.77 -0.50
N ARG A 92 13.04 15.81 0.25
CA ARG A 92 13.92 16.90 -0.20
C ARG A 92 15.38 16.57 0.02
#